data_AF-A0A4Y3QN03-F1
#
_entry.id   AF-A0A4Y3QN03-F1
#
_cell.length_a   1.000
_cell.length_b   1.000
_cell.length_c   1.000
_cell.angle_alpha   90.00
_cell.angle_beta   90.00
_cell.angle_gamma   90.00
#
_symmetry.space_group_name_H-M   'P 1'
#
loop_
_entity.id
_entity.type
_entity.pdbx_description
1 polymer ?
#
loop_
_entity_poly.entity_id
_entity_poly.type
_entity_poly.pdbx_seq_one_letter_code
_entity_poly.pdbx_strand_id
1 'polypeptide(L)'
;MHRRDDRVPRRVRWTAVLVAALVLGPGTLAAHAVWSDRHPVTTGVTSTGSLGATASWAGSWSAWQPLVPGRSSDTAALRVSATGSGDTLRWRVNATASVSTSLAPYVSTQVFVGACGTGTPLPAGGFAPAGGYALGASVDLCLRVTLDASAPSTTQATALTPQITVTVDQATS
;
A
#
# COMPACT_ATOMS: atom_id res chain seq x y z
N MET A 1 -52.77 -17.21 -79.93
CA MET A 1 -53.05 -15.99 -80.74
C MET A 1 -53.01 -14.77 -79.83
N HIS A 2 -52.27 -13.75 -80.27
CA HIS A 2 -51.91 -12.50 -79.60
C HIS A 2 -53.07 -11.52 -79.37
N ARG A 3 -53.00 -10.72 -78.28
CA ARG A 3 -53.21 -9.24 -78.18
C ARG A 3 -53.06 -8.81 -76.69
N ARG A 4 -52.05 -8.00 -76.30
CA ARG A 4 -52.00 -6.51 -76.23
C ARG A 4 -53.13 -5.93 -75.34
N ASP A 5 -52.97 -4.97 -74.43
CA ASP A 5 -51.92 -4.03 -74.01
C ASP A 5 -52.29 -3.47 -72.60
N ASP A 6 -51.31 -2.91 -71.90
CA ASP A 6 -51.31 -1.82 -70.92
C ASP A 6 -52.62 -1.32 -70.27
N ARG A 7 -52.57 -1.12 -68.94
CA ARG A 7 -52.79 0.17 -68.24
C ARG A 7 -52.90 0.02 -66.71
N VAL A 8 -51.86 0.47 -66.00
CA VAL A 8 -51.97 1.23 -64.74
C VAL A 8 -52.21 2.71 -65.15
N PRO A 9 -52.69 3.73 -64.37
CA PRO A 9 -53.10 3.86 -62.95
C PRO A 9 -54.46 4.59 -62.77
N ARG A 10 -54.89 4.89 -61.51
CA ARG A 10 -55.28 6.26 -61.03
C ARG A 10 -56.03 6.27 -59.68
N ARG A 11 -55.41 6.89 -58.67
CA ARG A 11 -55.86 8.13 -57.96
C ARG A 11 -54.55 8.80 -57.49
N VAL A 12 -53.99 9.87 -58.08
CA VAL A 12 -54.44 11.28 -58.24
C VAL A 12 -54.86 11.88 -56.90
N ARG A 13 -54.36 12.99 -56.37
CA ARG A 13 -53.28 13.99 -56.60
C ARG A 13 -53.23 14.76 -55.25
N TRP A 14 -52.15 15.40 -54.83
CA TRP A 14 -51.93 16.83 -55.08
C TRP A 14 -50.46 17.18 -54.83
N THR A 15 -49.97 18.03 -55.73
CA THR A 15 -48.60 18.49 -55.95
C THR A 15 -48.34 19.87 -55.35
N ALA A 16 -47.09 20.06 -54.91
CA ALA A 16 -46.23 21.26 -55.03
C ALA A 16 -46.67 22.54 -54.25
N VAL A 17 -45.79 23.44 -53.79
CA VAL A 17 -44.63 24.10 -54.42
C VAL A 17 -43.68 24.70 -53.35
N LEU A 18 -42.38 24.74 -53.68
CA LEU A 18 -41.23 25.40 -53.03
C LEU A 18 -41.35 26.92 -52.81
N VAL A 19 -40.72 27.46 -51.76
CA VAL A 19 -39.92 28.71 -51.84
C VAL A 19 -38.73 28.63 -50.88
N ALA A 20 -37.52 28.85 -51.42
CA ALA A 20 -36.27 28.98 -50.71
C ALA A 20 -36.05 30.42 -50.21
N ALA A 21 -35.49 30.57 -49.00
CA ALA A 21 -34.81 31.80 -48.60
C ALA A 21 -33.41 31.43 -48.09
N LEU A 22 -32.44 31.63 -48.96
CA LEU A 22 -31.01 31.54 -48.72
C LEU A 22 -30.60 32.80 -47.93
N VAL A 23 -30.17 32.64 -46.68
CA VAL A 23 -29.37 33.66 -45.97
C VAL A 23 -28.05 33.01 -45.57
N LEU A 24 -27.00 33.31 -46.33
CA LEU A 24 -25.61 33.00 -46.02
C LEU A 24 -25.13 33.95 -44.93
N GLY A 25 -24.76 33.41 -43.77
CA GLY A 25 -23.90 34.05 -42.78
C GLY A 25 -22.82 33.05 -42.35
N PRO A 26 -21.52 33.39 -42.37
CA PRO A 26 -20.45 32.44 -42.12
C PRO A 26 -20.32 32.22 -40.61
N GLY A 27 -20.60 31.01 -40.17
CA GLY A 27 -20.41 30.62 -38.78
C GLY A 27 -20.51 29.12 -38.67
N THR A 28 -19.50 28.39 -39.14
CA THR A 28 -19.34 26.97 -38.81
C THR A 28 -19.00 26.86 -37.33
N LEU A 29 -20.01 27.02 -36.48
CA LEU A 29 -19.96 26.47 -35.13
C LEU A 29 -20.00 24.97 -35.32
N ALA A 30 -18.82 24.35 -35.33
CA ALA A 30 -18.70 22.91 -35.20
C ALA A 30 -19.49 22.52 -33.95
N ALA A 31 -20.65 21.90 -34.14
CA ALA A 31 -21.40 21.33 -33.04
C ALA A 31 -20.58 20.14 -32.53
N HIS A 32 -19.71 20.38 -31.56
CA HIS A 32 -18.99 19.32 -30.87
C HIS A 32 -20.04 18.55 -30.06
N ALA A 33 -20.42 17.36 -30.53
CA ALA A 33 -21.23 16.46 -29.72
C ALA A 33 -20.33 15.95 -28.58
N VAL A 34 -20.50 16.51 -27.39
CA VAL A 34 -19.82 16.03 -26.19
C VAL A 34 -20.62 14.84 -25.66
N TRP A 35 -20.13 13.64 -25.92
CA TRP A 35 -20.65 12.42 -25.30
C TRP A 35 -20.00 12.30 -23.91
N SER A 36 -20.79 12.51 -22.86
CA SER A 36 -20.37 12.25 -21.48
C SER A 36 -20.99 10.94 -21.04
N ASP A 37 -20.14 9.93 -20.89
CA ASP A 37 -20.52 8.69 -20.22
C ASP A 37 -20.16 8.79 -18.74
N ARG A 38 -21.10 8.46 -17.86
CA ARG A 38 -20.92 8.50 -16.41
C ARG A 38 -21.20 7.11 -15.88
N HIS A 39 -20.15 6.31 -15.72
CA HIS A 39 -20.26 5.07 -14.97
C HIS A 39 -20.12 5.35 -13.47
N PRO A 40 -21.05 4.87 -12.63
CA PRO A 40 -20.82 4.86 -11.19
C PRO A 40 -19.60 3.98 -10.92
N VAL A 41 -18.54 4.59 -10.39
CA VAL A 41 -17.42 3.83 -9.82
C VAL A 41 -18.00 3.07 -8.64
N THR A 42 -17.97 1.74 -8.69
CA THR A 42 -18.37 0.90 -7.56
C THR A 42 -17.47 1.26 -6.38
N THR A 43 -17.98 2.06 -5.45
CA THR A 43 -17.28 2.40 -4.22
C THR A 43 -17.19 1.12 -3.40
N GLY A 44 -16.03 0.47 -3.42
CA GLY A 44 -15.73 -0.57 -2.43
C GLY A 44 -15.92 0.03 -1.05
N VAL A 45 -16.69 -0.64 -0.20
CA VAL A 45 -16.89 -0.20 1.18
C VAL A 45 -15.56 -0.30 1.90
N THR A 46 -14.85 0.82 2.04
CA THR A 46 -13.72 0.92 2.95
C THR A 46 -14.31 1.05 4.35
N SER A 47 -14.45 -0.06 5.08
CA SER A 47 -14.76 0.03 6.49
C SER A 47 -13.55 0.62 7.21
N THR A 48 -13.67 1.83 7.73
CA THR A 48 -12.70 2.38 8.70
C THR A 48 -12.88 1.59 10.01
N GLY A 49 -12.11 0.52 10.16
CA GLY A 49 -12.03 -0.25 11.40
C GLY A 49 -10.87 0.22 12.27
N SER A 50 -10.95 -0.04 13.57
CA SER A 50 -9.80 0.14 14.48
C SER A 50 -8.75 -0.95 14.22
N LEU A 51 -7.49 -0.53 14.09
CA LEU A 51 -6.35 -1.43 13.96
C LEU A 51 -5.68 -1.55 15.33
N GLY A 52 -5.74 -2.73 15.94
CA GLY A 52 -4.98 -3.09 17.12
C GLY A 52 -3.70 -3.82 16.72
N ALA A 53 -2.63 -3.62 17.48
CA ALA A 53 -1.35 -4.32 17.29
C ALA A 53 -1.01 -5.10 18.56
N THR A 54 -0.51 -6.31 18.38
CA THR A 54 0.11 -7.10 19.46
C THR A 54 1.51 -7.49 19.05
N ALA A 55 2.45 -7.41 19.98
CA ALA A 55 3.84 -7.79 19.78
C ALA A 55 4.29 -8.65 20.96
N SER A 56 4.92 -9.80 20.68
CA SER A 56 5.38 -10.74 21.70
C SER A 56 6.67 -11.42 21.29
N TRP A 57 7.61 -11.58 22.22
CA TRP A 57 8.86 -12.28 21.95
C TRP A 57 8.60 -13.79 21.88
N ALA A 58 8.87 -14.38 20.73
CA ALA A 58 8.86 -15.82 20.51
C ALA A 58 10.21 -16.40 20.97
N GLY A 59 10.29 -16.80 22.24
CA GLY A 59 11.44 -17.51 22.81
C GLY A 59 11.83 -17.02 24.21
N SER A 60 12.79 -17.72 24.82
CA SER A 60 13.39 -17.33 26.11
C SER A 60 14.52 -16.35 25.87
N TRP A 61 14.20 -15.08 25.71
CA TRP A 61 15.21 -14.02 25.76
C TRP A 61 15.18 -13.36 27.14
N SER A 62 16.21 -13.63 27.93
CA SER A 62 16.27 -13.22 29.34
C SER A 62 16.96 -11.87 29.57
N ALA A 63 17.97 -11.52 28.77
CA ALA A 63 18.67 -10.23 28.86
C ALA A 63 19.61 -9.99 27.66
N TRP A 64 20.01 -8.74 27.45
CA TRP A 64 21.14 -8.38 26.60
C TRP A 64 22.46 -8.74 27.29
N GLN A 65 23.38 -9.33 26.52
CA GLN A 65 24.74 -9.58 26.98
C GLN A 65 25.64 -8.39 26.61
N PRO A 66 26.67 -8.09 27.42
CA PRO A 66 27.68 -7.10 27.05
C PRO A 66 28.34 -7.47 25.71
N LEU A 67 28.47 -6.48 24.82
CA LEU A 67 29.09 -6.65 23.52
C LEU A 67 30.54 -6.20 23.54
N VAL A 68 31.36 -6.89 22.74
CA VAL A 68 32.75 -6.52 22.44
C VAL A 68 32.78 -5.68 21.16
N PRO A 69 33.68 -4.69 21.03
CA PRO A 69 33.79 -3.90 19.79
C PRO A 69 33.87 -4.78 18.54
N GLY A 70 33.07 -4.45 17.53
CA GLY A 70 32.94 -5.21 16.28
C GLY A 70 32.07 -6.46 16.37
N ARG A 71 31.40 -6.73 17.50
CA ARG A 71 30.46 -7.85 17.66
C ARG A 71 29.02 -7.39 17.64
N SER A 72 28.15 -8.29 17.16
CA SER A 72 26.71 -8.11 17.13
C SER A 72 26.00 -9.11 18.04
N SER A 73 24.86 -8.71 18.59
CA SER A 73 23.92 -9.57 19.31
C SER A 73 22.54 -9.41 18.69
N ASP A 74 21.82 -10.53 18.60
CA ASP A 74 20.51 -10.62 17.98
C ASP A 74 19.46 -10.95 19.05
N THR A 75 18.27 -10.36 18.90
CA THR A 75 17.13 -10.67 19.76
C THR A 75 16.48 -12.00 19.39
N ALA A 76 15.65 -12.53 20.29
CA ALA A 76 14.64 -13.51 19.87
C ALA A 76 13.71 -12.90 18.80
N ALA A 77 12.96 -13.76 18.09
CA ALA A 77 11.98 -13.28 17.13
C ALA A 77 10.85 -12.53 17.85
N LEU A 78 10.57 -11.30 17.45
CA LEU A 78 9.40 -10.53 17.91
C LEU A 78 8.24 -10.79 16.95
N ARG A 79 7.27 -11.56 17.39
CA ARG A 79 6.05 -11.82 16.62
C ARG A 79 5.10 -10.65 16.76
N VAL A 80 4.79 -10.01 15.64
CA VAL A 80 3.85 -8.90 15.52
C VAL A 80 2.61 -9.37 14.76
N SER A 81 1.43 -9.08 15.29
CA SER A 81 0.18 -9.32 14.59
C SER A 81 -0.76 -8.14 14.74
N ALA A 82 -1.61 -7.92 13.73
CA ALA A 82 -2.64 -6.90 13.76
C ALA A 82 -4.03 -7.53 13.88
N THR A 83 -4.85 -6.97 14.75
CA THR A 83 -6.26 -7.33 14.96
C THR A 83 -7.14 -6.16 14.59
N GLY A 84 -8.36 -6.41 14.14
CA GLY A 84 -9.31 -5.35 13.81
C GLY A 84 -10.62 -5.91 13.30
N SER A 85 -11.50 -5.01 12.85
CA SER A 85 -12.80 -5.36 12.25
C SER A 85 -12.81 -4.97 10.77
N GLY A 86 -13.07 -5.93 9.88
CA GLY A 86 -13.22 -5.71 8.43
C GLY A 86 -12.30 -6.58 7.60
N ASP A 87 -12.85 -7.27 6.60
CA ASP A 87 -12.13 -8.31 5.82
C ASP A 87 -11.21 -7.72 4.73
N THR A 88 -11.36 -6.43 4.44
CA THR A 88 -10.59 -5.72 3.41
C THR A 88 -9.45 -4.89 3.98
N LEU A 89 -9.34 -4.77 5.32
CA LEU A 89 -8.26 -4.02 5.95
C LEU A 89 -6.93 -4.72 5.74
N ARG A 90 -5.96 -3.94 5.26
CA ARG A 90 -4.57 -4.36 5.06
C ARG A 90 -3.66 -3.54 5.94
N TRP A 91 -2.55 -4.14 6.35
CA TRP A 91 -1.57 -3.47 7.20
C TRP A 91 -0.13 -3.72 6.76
N ARG A 92 0.74 -2.82 7.20
CA ARG A 92 2.19 -2.91 7.09
C ARG A 92 2.81 -2.77 8.47
N VAL A 93 3.97 -3.40 8.67
CA VAL A 93 4.72 -3.28 9.92
C VAL A 93 5.79 -2.21 9.78
N ASN A 94 5.94 -1.38 10.80
CA ASN A 94 7.08 -0.48 10.94
C ASN A 94 7.66 -0.64 12.35
N ALA A 95 8.96 -0.38 12.48
CA ALA A 95 9.64 -0.50 13.75
C ALA A 95 10.83 0.44 13.77
N THR A 96 11.05 1.06 14.93
CA THR A 96 12.21 1.87 15.22
C THR A 96 12.93 1.30 16.43
N ALA A 97 14.24 1.17 16.32
CA ALA A 97 15.08 0.72 17.42
C ALA A 97 15.86 1.91 17.98
N SER A 98 16.04 1.93 19.29
CA SER A 98 16.81 2.95 20.00
C SER A 98 17.66 2.32 21.09
N VAL A 99 18.69 3.04 21.52
CA VAL A 99 19.59 2.67 22.61
C VAL A 99 19.78 3.88 23.53
N SER A 100 20.41 3.70 24.68
CA SER A 100 20.74 4.81 25.56
C SER A 100 21.57 5.86 24.82
N THR A 101 21.29 7.14 25.07
CA THR A 101 21.94 8.27 24.39
C THR A 101 23.47 8.28 24.56
N SER A 102 23.97 7.75 25.68
CA SER A 102 25.40 7.57 25.97
C SER A 102 26.09 6.56 25.05
N LEU A 103 25.35 5.58 24.50
CA LEU A 103 25.89 4.51 23.65
C LEU A 103 25.50 4.68 22.18
N ALA A 104 24.54 5.55 21.87
CA ALA A 104 24.09 5.87 20.52
C ALA A 104 25.21 6.17 19.49
N PRO A 105 26.31 6.88 19.80
CA PRO A 105 27.37 7.10 18.81
C PRO A 105 28.22 5.86 18.50
N TYR A 106 28.17 4.84 19.36
CA TYR A 106 29.00 3.63 19.25
C TYR A 106 28.20 2.38 18.90
N VAL A 107 26.87 2.47 18.88
CA VAL A 107 25.99 1.32 18.68
C VAL A 107 25.11 1.54 17.47
N SER A 108 25.16 0.61 16.53
CA SER A 108 24.22 0.55 15.41
C SER A 108 23.13 -0.46 15.69
N THR A 109 21.91 -0.13 15.29
CA THR A 109 20.74 -1.01 15.40
C THR A 109 20.15 -1.24 14.03
N GLN A 110 19.72 -2.47 13.76
CA GLN A 110 19.08 -2.83 12.51
C GLN A 110 17.95 -3.81 12.78
N VAL A 111 16.75 -3.48 12.30
CA VAL A 111 15.58 -4.35 12.39
C VAL A 111 15.42 -5.10 11.08
N PHE A 112 15.18 -6.41 11.18
CA PHE A 112 14.91 -7.31 10.06
C PHE A 112 13.49 -7.85 10.14
N VAL A 113 12.90 -8.10 8.99
CA VAL A 113 11.72 -8.93 8.83
C VAL A 113 12.19 -10.36 8.60
N GLY A 114 11.79 -11.27 9.48
CA GLY A 114 12.32 -12.62 9.60
C GLY A 114 13.52 -12.69 10.55
N ALA A 115 14.41 -13.66 10.34
CA ALA A 115 15.58 -13.87 11.18
C ALA A 115 16.66 -12.79 10.98
N CYS A 116 17.39 -12.44 12.03
CA CYS A 116 18.49 -11.47 11.94
C CYS A 116 19.58 -11.94 10.96
N GLY A 117 20.01 -11.04 10.07
CA GLY A 117 21.11 -11.29 9.12
C GLY A 117 20.75 -12.08 7.85
N THR A 118 19.68 -12.88 7.85
CA THR A 118 19.18 -13.55 6.64
C THR A 118 17.84 -13.01 6.15
N GLY A 119 17.09 -12.34 7.04
CA GLY A 119 15.84 -11.67 6.72
C GLY A 119 16.04 -10.39 5.92
N THR A 120 14.92 -9.75 5.59
CA THR A 120 14.94 -8.47 4.84
C THR A 120 15.09 -7.31 5.83
N PRO A 121 16.07 -6.41 5.66
CA PRO A 121 16.14 -5.18 6.45
C PRO A 121 14.84 -4.39 6.35
N LEU A 122 14.31 -3.93 7.49
CA LEU A 122 13.08 -3.17 7.52
C LEU A 122 13.30 -1.80 6.87
N PRO A 123 12.58 -1.45 5.79
CA PRO A 123 12.73 -0.16 5.12
C PRO A 123 12.05 0.95 5.93
N ALA A 124 12.48 2.20 5.74
CA ALA A 124 11.99 3.36 6.49
C ALA A 124 10.46 3.62 6.36
N GLY A 125 9.82 3.10 5.31
CA GLY A 125 8.37 3.19 5.08
C GLY A 125 7.55 2.01 5.61
N GLY A 126 8.19 1.09 6.36
CA GLY A 126 7.59 -0.15 6.81
C GLY A 126 7.54 -1.23 5.72
N PHE A 127 7.27 -2.46 6.14
CA PHE A 127 7.25 -3.64 5.28
C PHE A 127 5.87 -4.28 5.24
N ALA A 128 5.47 -4.69 4.04
CA ALA A 128 4.37 -5.62 3.83
C ALA A 128 4.60 -6.40 2.53
N PRO A 129 4.08 -7.64 2.42
CA PRO A 129 3.99 -8.31 1.12
C PRO A 129 3.07 -7.54 0.17
N ALA A 130 3.11 -7.88 -1.12
CA ALA A 130 2.20 -7.32 -2.11
C ALA A 130 0.74 -7.54 -1.68
N GLY A 131 -0.07 -6.47 -1.70
CA GLY A 131 -1.45 -6.49 -1.20
C GLY A 131 -1.59 -6.31 0.32
N GLY A 132 -0.49 -6.19 1.05
CA GLY A 132 -0.48 -5.98 2.50
C GLY A 132 -0.80 -7.23 3.32
N TYR A 133 -0.52 -7.17 4.62
CA TYR A 133 -0.92 -8.25 5.53
C TYR A 133 -2.42 -8.21 5.77
N ALA A 134 -3.07 -9.39 5.80
CA ALA A 134 -4.44 -9.52 6.28
C ALA A 134 -4.52 -9.37 7.80
N LEU A 135 -5.67 -8.96 8.33
CA LEU A 135 -5.91 -9.05 9.78
C LEU A 135 -5.75 -10.49 10.28
N GLY A 136 -5.19 -10.66 11.48
CA GLY A 136 -4.84 -11.96 12.04
C GLY A 136 -3.55 -12.58 11.48
N ALA A 137 -3.00 -12.05 10.39
CA ALA A 137 -1.67 -12.44 9.94
C ALA A 137 -0.61 -12.04 10.98
N SER A 138 0.50 -12.77 10.98
CA SER A 138 1.64 -12.50 11.86
C SER A 138 2.90 -12.31 11.02
N VAL A 139 3.80 -11.46 11.51
CA VAL A 139 5.15 -11.29 10.98
C VAL A 139 6.14 -11.34 12.13
N ASP A 140 7.26 -12.03 11.91
CA ASP A 140 8.34 -12.08 12.89
C ASP A 140 9.37 -11.00 12.53
N LEU A 141 9.78 -10.22 13.52
CA LEU A 141 10.86 -9.23 13.42
C LEU A 141 12.07 -9.69 14.23
N CYS A 142 13.25 -9.26 13.85
CA CYS A 142 14.46 -9.50 14.62
C CYS A 142 15.30 -8.23 14.70
N LEU A 143 15.75 -7.86 15.89
CA LEU A 143 16.62 -6.71 16.11
C LEU A 143 18.06 -7.20 16.26
N ARG A 144 18.95 -6.67 15.42
CA ARG A 144 20.40 -6.81 15.55
C ARG A 144 20.97 -5.53 16.12
N VAL A 145 21.82 -5.68 17.12
CA VAL A 145 22.55 -4.58 17.75
C VAL A 145 24.04 -4.87 17.60
N THR A 146 24.78 -3.91 17.05
CA THR A 146 26.21 -4.06 16.80
C THR A 146 26.97 -2.94 17.49
N LEU A 147 27.97 -3.31 18.29
CA LEU A 147 28.91 -2.35 18.86
C LEU A 147 29.99 -2.06 17.83
N ASP A 148 30.21 -0.78 17.54
CA ASP A 148 31.23 -0.32 16.60
C ASP A 148 32.63 -0.79 17.02
N ALA A 149 33.49 -1.11 16.05
CA ALA A 149 34.84 -1.57 16.32
C ALA A 149 35.74 -0.50 16.96
N SER A 150 35.40 0.78 16.76
CA SER A 150 36.09 1.95 17.35
C SER A 150 35.55 2.34 18.74
N ALA A 151 34.59 1.60 19.28
CA ALA A 151 33.99 1.89 20.58
C ALA A 151 35.06 1.84 21.71
N PRO A 152 35.09 2.83 22.62
CA PRO A 152 36.03 2.84 23.73
C PRO A 152 35.90 1.62 24.63
N SER A 153 37.00 1.15 25.24
CA SER A 153 37.00 0.00 26.15
C SER A 153 36.07 0.16 27.36
N THR A 154 35.76 1.40 27.76
CA THR A 154 34.79 1.72 28.81
C THR A 154 33.34 1.38 28.44
N THR A 155 33.03 1.21 27.15
CA THR A 155 31.67 0.84 26.67
C THR A 155 31.44 -0.67 26.62
N GLN A 156 32.50 -1.47 26.59
CA GLN A 156 32.47 -2.94 26.45
C GLN A 156 31.83 -3.67 27.65
N ALA A 157 31.86 -3.07 28.84
CA ALA A 157 31.29 -3.64 30.07
C ALA A 157 29.90 -3.09 30.41
N THR A 158 29.37 -2.18 29.59
CA THR A 158 28.09 -1.53 29.86
C THR A 158 26.95 -2.41 29.35
N ALA A 159 25.98 -2.69 30.22
CA ALA A 159 24.78 -3.40 29.83
C ALA A 159 24.01 -2.59 28.77
N LEU A 160 23.74 -3.22 27.63
CA LEU A 160 22.94 -2.62 26.57
C LEU A 160 21.45 -2.80 26.91
N THR A 161 20.68 -1.72 26.83
CA THR A 161 19.20 -1.78 26.93
C THR A 161 18.52 -1.19 25.68
N PRO A 162 18.67 -1.81 24.50
CA PRO A 162 17.92 -1.46 23.31
C PRO A 162 16.42 -1.50 23.55
N GLN A 163 15.72 -0.53 22.97
CA GLN A 163 14.27 -0.51 22.89
C GLN A 163 13.86 -0.64 21.43
N ILE A 164 12.77 -1.38 21.19
CA ILE A 164 12.13 -1.46 19.88
C ILE A 164 10.70 -0.98 20.02
N THR A 165 10.34 0.02 19.23
CA THR A 165 8.97 0.52 19.13
C THR A 165 8.40 0.01 17.82
N VAL A 166 7.38 -0.83 17.90
CA VAL A 166 6.67 -1.36 16.73
C VAL A 166 5.41 -0.55 16.50
N THR A 167 5.18 -0.16 15.26
CA THR A 167 3.91 0.41 14.81
C THR A 167 3.34 -0.43 13.68
N VAL A 168 2.02 -0.49 13.64
CA VAL A 168 1.28 -1.18 12.59
C VAL A 168 0.45 -0.09 11.91
N ASP A 169 0.72 0.12 10.63
CA ASP A 169 0.07 1.17 9.87
C ASP A 169 -0.91 0.55 8.87
N GLN A 170 -2.05 1.19 8.67
CA GLN A 170 -2.98 0.77 7.63
C GLN A 170 -2.32 0.92 6.26
N ALA A 171 -2.36 -0.16 5.48
CA ALA A 171 -1.95 -0.14 4.09
C ALA A 171 -3.21 0.10 3.23
N THR A 172 -3.26 1.24 2.55
CA THR A 172 -4.19 1.44 1.46
C THR A 172 -3.60 0.80 0.21
N SER A 173 -4.29 -0.18 -0.35
CA SER A 173 -3.95 -0.79 -1.65
C SER A 173 -4.00 0.25 -2.78
#